data_AF-A0A5J4PZI2-F1
#
_entry.id   AF-A0A5J4PZI2-F1
#
_cell.length_a   1.000
_cell.length_b   1.000
_cell.length_c   1.000
_cell.angle_alpha   90.00
_cell.angle_beta   90.00
_cell.angle_gamma   90.00
#
_symmetry.space_group_name_H-M   'P 1'
#
loop_
_entity.id
_entity.type
_entity.pdbx_description
1 polymer ?
#
loop_
_entity_poly.entity_id
_entity_poly.type
_entity_poly.pdbx_seq_one_letter_code
_entity_poly.pdbx_strand_id
1 'polypeptide(L)'
;EIYYVDCKVNLCFWTAYSFITMPNSKDKRWKDCSRIAEAKRIFQRVNGVEFRDNYQGFDFVGDIDNFINKEQVNVHMYTFESDPPHYELTQNYLVNDSDKQFNILFINDGINAHIMYISDVEALTGFRYCNICHKQAFRIGDKNLQQSMRNHMKKCQKNDGKIVKKVILEKFAKPFVPHLLSNKTY
;
A
#
# COMPACT_ATOMS: atom_id res chain seq x y z
N GLU A 1 3.72 -1.33 13.45
CA GLU A 1 2.65 -2.11 14.13
C GLU A 1 1.39 -2.10 13.24
N ILE A 2 0.54 -3.14 13.31
CA ILE A 2 -0.76 -3.17 12.60
C ILE A 2 -1.86 -2.77 13.60
N TYR A 3 -2.77 -1.90 13.19
CA TYR A 3 -3.90 -1.47 14.00
C TYR A 3 -5.24 -1.76 13.32
N TYR A 4 -6.18 -2.23 14.14
CA TYR A 4 -7.55 -2.55 13.78
C TYR A 4 -8.51 -1.95 14.81
N VAL A 5 -9.73 -1.61 14.36
CA VAL A 5 -10.86 -1.16 15.18
C VAL A 5 -12.04 -2.06 14.90
N ASP A 6 -12.51 -2.78 15.92
CA ASP A 6 -13.64 -3.67 15.78
C ASP A 6 -14.95 -2.91 15.59
N CYS A 7 -15.65 -3.19 14.49
CA CYS A 7 -16.84 -2.46 14.10
C CYS A 7 -17.86 -3.42 13.48
N LYS A 8 -19.12 -3.31 13.92
CA LYS A 8 -20.23 -4.16 13.43
C LYS A 8 -20.72 -3.79 12.02
N VAL A 9 -20.20 -2.72 11.44
CA VAL A 9 -20.56 -2.21 10.11
C VAL A 9 -19.30 -2.12 9.25
N ASN A 10 -19.45 -2.08 7.93
CA ASN A 10 -18.34 -2.13 6.96
C ASN A 10 -17.57 -0.79 6.86
N LEU A 11 -17.03 -0.31 7.98
CA LEU A 11 -16.35 1.00 8.12
C LEU A 11 -14.81 0.87 8.18
N CYS A 12 -14.26 -0.32 7.94
CA CYS A 12 -12.85 -0.66 8.15
C CYS A 12 -11.86 0.29 7.45
N PHE A 13 -12.13 0.70 6.21
CA PHE A 13 -11.29 1.67 5.49
C PHE A 13 -11.20 3.01 6.23
N TRP A 14 -12.34 3.54 6.64
CA TRP A 14 -12.44 4.84 7.31
C TRP A 14 -11.89 4.80 8.74
N THR A 15 -12.09 3.68 9.45
CA THR A 15 -11.47 3.49 10.78
C THR A 15 -9.95 3.32 10.67
N ALA A 16 -9.44 2.65 9.64
CA ALA A 16 -8.01 2.60 9.35
C ALA A 16 -7.46 3.99 9.04
N TYR A 17 -8.15 4.79 8.22
CA TYR A 17 -7.72 6.15 7.91
C TYR A 17 -7.80 7.09 9.12
N SER A 18 -8.67 6.83 10.09
CA SER A 18 -8.70 7.59 11.36
C SER A 18 -7.39 7.54 12.13
N PHE A 19 -6.49 6.57 11.88
CA PHE A 19 -5.16 6.57 12.51
C PHE A 19 -4.22 7.64 11.93
N ILE A 20 -4.52 8.16 10.74
CA ILE A 20 -3.82 9.31 10.15
C ILE A 20 -4.36 10.63 10.74
N THR A 21 -5.68 10.79 10.82
CA THR A 21 -6.29 12.04 11.33
C THR A 21 -6.24 12.14 12.85
N MET A 22 -6.29 11.01 13.54
CA MET A 22 -6.17 10.87 14.99
C MET A 22 -5.05 9.88 15.33
N PRO A 23 -3.77 10.28 15.19
CA PRO A 23 -2.64 9.42 15.50
C PRO A 23 -2.62 9.05 16.99
N ASN A 24 -2.17 7.84 17.29
CA ASN A 24 -1.85 7.44 18.65
C ASN A 24 -0.53 8.11 19.07
N SER A 25 -0.41 8.44 20.35
CA SER A 25 0.88 8.76 20.97
C SER A 25 1.35 7.59 21.82
N LYS A 26 2.61 7.63 22.27
CA LYS A 26 3.19 6.60 23.16
C LYS A 26 2.33 6.34 24.40
N ASP A 27 1.70 7.39 24.93
CA ASP A 27 0.98 7.34 26.20
C ASP A 27 -0.55 7.30 26.02
N LYS A 28 -1.06 7.45 24.79
CA LYS A 28 -2.49 7.57 24.54
C LYS A 28 -2.92 6.88 23.25
N ARG A 29 -3.72 5.83 23.43
CA ARG A 29 -4.54 5.21 22.39
C ARG A 29 -5.97 5.72 22.47
N TRP A 30 -6.53 6.10 21.33
CA TRP A 30 -7.94 6.48 21.24
C TRP A 30 -8.85 5.27 21.40
N LYS A 31 -9.98 5.46 22.08
CA LYS A 31 -11.03 4.43 22.21
C LYS A 31 -11.64 4.13 20.84
N ASP A 32 -12.04 2.89 20.62
CA ASP A 32 -12.64 2.44 19.36
C ASP A 32 -13.90 3.23 19.01
N CYS A 33 -14.75 3.56 19.99
CA CYS A 33 -15.93 4.41 19.76
C CYS A 33 -15.56 5.81 19.24
N SER A 34 -14.44 6.39 19.69
CA SER A 34 -13.96 7.68 19.19
C SER A 34 -13.43 7.55 17.76
N ARG A 35 -12.76 6.44 17.43
CA ARG A 35 -12.30 6.16 16.06
C ARG A 35 -13.46 5.92 15.10
N ILE A 36 -14.50 5.21 15.53
CA ILE A 36 -15.72 4.98 14.74
C ILE A 36 -16.44 6.31 14.49
N ALA A 37 -16.55 7.17 15.52
CA ALA A 37 -17.15 8.50 15.36
C ALA A 37 -16.37 9.36 14.35
N GLU A 38 -15.04 9.34 14.43
CA GLU A 38 -14.19 10.05 13.46
C GLU A 38 -14.30 9.46 12.06
N ALA A 39 -14.30 8.14 11.93
CA ALA A 39 -14.47 7.46 10.65
C ALA A 39 -15.79 7.86 9.95
N LYS A 40 -16.90 7.96 10.69
CA LYS A 40 -18.18 8.45 10.17
C LYS A 40 -18.10 9.92 9.73
N ARG A 41 -17.38 10.78 10.47
CA ARG A 41 -17.16 12.19 10.08
C ARG A 41 -16.32 12.30 8.82
N ILE A 42 -15.26 11.52 8.70
CA ILE A 42 -14.41 11.52 7.49
C ILE A 42 -15.22 11.03 6.29
N PHE A 43 -15.97 9.92 6.44
CA PHE A 43 -16.88 9.44 5.40
C PHE A 43 -17.81 10.55 4.91
N GLN A 44 -18.46 11.26 5.83
CA GLN A 44 -19.38 12.34 5.48
C GLN A 44 -18.65 13.50 4.79
N ARG A 45 -17.45 13.87 5.26
CA ARG A 45 -16.63 14.92 4.64
C ARG A 45 -16.22 14.56 3.22
N VAL A 46 -15.75 13.33 2.98
CA VAL A 46 -15.25 12.91 1.67
C VAL A 46 -16.39 12.66 0.68
N ASN A 47 -17.48 12.03 1.13
CA ASN A 47 -18.57 11.62 0.23
C ASN A 47 -19.71 12.64 0.16
N GLY A 48 -19.76 13.62 1.07
CA GLY A 48 -20.81 14.64 1.12
C GLY A 48 -22.18 14.11 1.56
N VAL A 49 -22.24 12.89 2.10
CA VAL A 49 -23.48 12.22 2.52
C VAL A 49 -23.35 11.65 3.92
N GLU A 50 -24.45 11.61 4.67
CA GLU A 50 -24.46 11.01 6.01
C GLU A 50 -24.24 9.50 5.95
N PHE A 51 -23.52 8.98 6.95
CA PHE A 51 -23.28 7.54 7.08
C PHE A 51 -24.58 6.79 7.42
N ARG A 52 -24.80 5.65 6.77
CA ARG A 52 -25.91 4.73 7.05
C ARG A 52 -25.37 3.35 7.38
N ASP A 53 -26.03 2.66 8.32
CA ASP A 53 -25.54 1.37 8.83
C ASP A 53 -25.59 0.24 7.78
N ASN A 54 -26.31 0.43 6.67
CA ASN A 54 -26.30 -0.49 5.52
C ASN A 54 -25.19 -0.21 4.50
N TYR A 55 -24.21 0.63 4.83
CA TYR A 55 -23.04 0.88 3.98
C TYR A 55 -22.34 -0.44 3.66
N GLN A 56 -22.09 -0.68 2.38
CA GLN A 56 -21.56 -1.95 1.89
C GLN A 56 -20.04 -2.07 2.12
N GLY A 57 -19.36 -0.95 2.36
CA GLY A 57 -17.90 -0.90 2.44
C GLY A 57 -17.32 0.08 1.43
N PHE A 58 -16.01 0.29 1.51
CA PHE A 58 -15.29 1.17 0.59
C PHE A 58 -15.10 0.47 -0.76
N ASP A 59 -15.54 1.11 -1.85
CA ASP A 59 -15.30 0.60 -3.20
C ASP A 59 -13.99 1.17 -3.76
N PHE A 60 -12.93 0.36 -3.76
CA PHE A 60 -11.64 0.80 -4.32
C PHE A 60 -11.69 1.13 -5.81
N VAL A 61 -12.66 0.62 -6.57
CA VAL A 61 -12.76 0.91 -8.01
C VAL A 61 -13.44 2.26 -8.23
N GLY A 62 -14.55 2.52 -7.54
CA GLY A 62 -15.34 3.74 -7.70
C GLY A 62 -14.86 4.93 -6.86
N ASP A 63 -14.37 4.69 -5.64
CA ASP A 63 -14.22 5.74 -4.63
C ASP A 63 -12.77 6.22 -4.42
N ILE A 64 -11.77 5.41 -4.78
CA ILE A 64 -10.36 5.66 -4.39
C ILE A 64 -9.81 6.96 -4.97
N ASP A 65 -10.10 7.27 -6.24
CA ASP A 65 -9.60 8.48 -6.88
C ASP A 65 -10.19 9.73 -6.22
N ASN A 66 -11.49 9.73 -5.90
CA ASN A 66 -12.12 10.82 -5.16
C ASN A 66 -11.49 10.97 -3.77
N PHE A 67 -11.21 9.87 -3.07
CA PHE A 67 -10.59 9.87 -1.75
C PHE A 67 -9.17 10.45 -1.78
N ILE A 68 -8.26 9.92 -2.60
CA ILE A 68 -6.85 10.35 -2.64
C ILE A 68 -6.71 11.80 -3.07
N ASN A 69 -7.57 12.27 -3.99
CA ASN A 69 -7.58 13.66 -4.44
C ASN A 69 -8.13 14.62 -3.38
N LYS A 70 -9.18 14.25 -2.64
CA LYS A 70 -9.74 15.12 -1.59
C LYS A 70 -8.85 15.20 -0.36
N GLU A 71 -8.33 14.06 0.07
CA GLU A 71 -7.53 13.98 1.29
C GLU A 71 -6.03 14.27 1.04
N GLN A 72 -5.61 14.36 -0.23
CA GLN A 72 -4.23 14.58 -0.65
C GLN A 72 -3.31 13.58 0.07
N VAL A 73 -3.57 12.29 -0.16
CA VAL A 73 -2.88 11.18 0.49
C VAL A 73 -2.66 10.02 -0.48
N ASN A 74 -1.46 9.44 -0.45
CA ASN A 74 -1.14 8.23 -1.20
C ASN A 74 -1.59 7.01 -0.41
N VAL A 75 -2.23 6.03 -1.06
CA VAL A 75 -2.64 4.78 -0.43
C VAL A 75 -1.78 3.63 -0.94
N HIS A 76 -1.15 2.92 0.00
CA HIS A 76 -0.30 1.77 -0.27
C HIS A 76 -0.97 0.53 0.31
N MET A 77 -1.39 -0.39 -0.54
CA MET A 77 -2.11 -1.60 -0.16
C MET A 77 -1.17 -2.80 -0.09
N TYR A 78 -1.15 -3.44 1.07
CA TYR A 78 -0.39 -4.64 1.34
C TYR A 78 -1.33 -5.83 1.50
N THR A 79 -0.85 -7.03 1.15
CA THR A 79 -1.50 -8.31 1.45
C THR A 79 -0.54 -9.21 2.21
N PHE A 80 -1.08 -10.25 2.85
CA PHE A 80 -0.29 -11.28 3.51
C PHE A 80 -0.32 -12.55 2.66
N GLU A 81 0.87 -13.05 2.32
CA GLU A 81 1.07 -14.35 1.69
C GLU A 81 1.56 -15.35 2.74
N SER A 82 1.00 -16.55 2.76
CA SER A 82 1.29 -17.54 3.81
C SER A 82 2.48 -18.45 3.52
N ASP A 83 2.91 -18.59 2.26
CA ASP A 83 3.95 -19.54 1.86
C ASP A 83 4.97 -18.96 0.85
N PRO A 84 6.18 -18.54 1.30
CA PRO A 84 6.54 -18.36 2.71
C PRO A 84 5.74 -17.20 3.35
N PRO A 85 5.61 -17.13 4.68
CA PRO A 85 4.87 -16.06 5.34
C PRO A 85 5.54 -14.70 5.14
N HIS A 86 4.91 -13.79 4.40
CA HIS A 86 5.40 -12.42 4.21
C HIS A 86 4.30 -11.43 3.83
N TYR A 87 4.60 -10.14 3.99
CA TYR A 87 3.73 -9.05 3.56
C TYR A 87 4.24 -8.46 2.25
N GLU A 88 3.38 -8.33 1.26
CA GLU A 88 3.71 -7.82 -0.07
C GLU A 88 2.92 -6.54 -0.38
N LEU A 89 3.58 -5.55 -0.99
CA LEU A 89 2.93 -4.37 -1.56
C LEU A 89 2.31 -4.73 -2.91
N THR A 90 0.98 -4.75 -2.99
CA THR A 90 0.26 -5.20 -4.19
C THR A 90 -0.26 -4.06 -5.04
N GLN A 91 -0.75 -2.98 -4.42
CA GLN A 91 -1.33 -1.85 -5.14
C GLN A 91 -0.90 -0.51 -4.52
N ASN A 92 -0.78 0.50 -5.38
CA ASN A 92 -0.46 1.87 -5.02
C ASN A 92 -1.43 2.82 -5.71
N TYR A 93 -2.10 3.66 -4.93
CA TYR A 93 -2.95 4.74 -5.42
C TYR A 93 -2.27 6.05 -5.06
N LEU A 94 -1.80 6.79 -6.06
CA LEU A 94 -0.93 7.94 -5.88
C LEU A 94 -1.64 9.20 -6.33
N VAL A 95 -1.46 10.27 -5.56
CA VAL A 95 -1.82 11.63 -5.94
C VAL A 95 -0.53 12.44 -6.06
N ASN A 96 -0.45 13.28 -7.09
CA ASN A 96 0.73 14.11 -7.32
C ASN A 96 0.97 15.01 -6.11
N ASP A 97 2.25 15.24 -5.79
CA ASP A 97 2.70 16.24 -4.82
C ASP A 97 2.26 16.01 -3.35
N SER A 98 1.75 14.82 -3.00
CA SER A 98 1.49 14.44 -1.62
C SER A 98 2.64 13.64 -1.01
N ASP A 99 3.17 14.11 0.11
CA ASP A 99 4.07 13.32 0.97
C ASP A 99 3.32 12.43 1.98
N LYS A 100 2.01 12.63 2.15
CA LYS A 100 1.21 11.83 3.08
C LYS A 100 1.01 10.42 2.55
N GLN A 101 1.18 9.44 3.43
CA GLN A 101 1.03 8.02 3.12
C GLN A 101 0.01 7.38 4.05
N PHE A 102 -0.88 6.59 3.47
CA PHE A 102 -1.84 5.75 4.15
C PHE A 102 -1.57 4.29 3.76
N ASN A 103 -0.83 3.61 4.63
CA ASN A 103 -0.44 2.22 4.43
C ASN A 103 -1.51 1.31 5.02
N ILE A 104 -2.11 0.45 4.20
CA ILE A 104 -3.18 -0.45 4.60
C ILE A 104 -2.81 -1.90 4.37
N LEU A 105 -3.21 -2.78 5.29
CA LEU A 105 -3.21 -4.21 5.09
C LEU A 105 -4.62 -4.63 4.70
N PHE A 106 -4.76 -5.23 3.52
CA PHE A 106 -5.99 -5.83 3.03
C PHE A 106 -5.97 -7.34 3.31
N ILE A 107 -6.98 -7.81 4.05
CA ILE A 107 -7.19 -9.22 4.37
C ILE A 107 -8.53 -9.61 3.79
N ASN A 108 -8.55 -10.69 3.01
CA ASN A 108 -9.77 -11.26 2.46
C ASN A 108 -9.78 -12.75 2.76
N ASP A 109 -10.75 -13.21 3.53
CA ASP A 109 -10.92 -14.64 3.86
C ASP A 109 -11.91 -15.35 2.92
N GLY A 110 -12.35 -14.67 1.86
CA GLY A 110 -13.34 -15.14 0.89
C GLY A 110 -14.78 -14.83 1.25
N ILE A 111 -15.06 -14.47 2.52
CA ILE A 111 -16.39 -14.13 3.02
C ILE A 111 -16.44 -12.65 3.41
N ASN A 112 -15.39 -12.18 4.08
CA ASN A 112 -15.24 -10.81 4.56
C ASN A 112 -13.91 -10.23 4.08
N ALA A 113 -13.97 -8.98 3.65
CA ALA A 113 -12.79 -8.17 3.42
C ALA A 113 -12.59 -7.22 4.60
N HIS A 114 -11.37 -7.18 5.12
CA HIS A 114 -10.99 -6.31 6.22
C HIS A 114 -9.76 -5.48 5.87
N ILE A 115 -9.75 -4.23 6.34
CA ILE A 115 -8.69 -3.26 6.09
C ILE A 115 -8.14 -2.81 7.43
N MET A 116 -6.84 -3.01 7.63
CA MET A 116 -6.12 -2.59 8.82
C MET A 116 -5.12 -1.49 8.47
N TYR A 117 -4.78 -0.64 9.42
CA TYR A 117 -3.76 0.39 9.24
C TYR A 117 -2.38 -0.14 9.62
N ILE A 118 -1.36 0.12 8.78
CA ILE A 118 0.04 -0.21 9.06
C ILE A 118 0.77 1.06 9.48
N SER A 119 1.21 1.13 10.74
CA SER A 119 1.95 2.30 11.25
C SER A 119 3.42 2.29 10.91
N ASP A 120 4.00 1.10 10.72
CA ASP A 120 5.41 0.91 10.42
C ASP A 120 5.55 -0.20 9.39
N VAL A 121 5.62 0.20 8.12
CA VAL A 121 5.78 -0.69 6.97
C VAL A 121 7.16 -1.36 6.99
N GLU A 122 8.18 -0.63 7.42
CA GLU A 122 9.56 -1.11 7.44
C GLU A 122 9.72 -2.25 8.44
N ALA A 123 9.19 -2.08 9.65
CA ALA A 123 9.17 -3.14 10.66
C ALA A 123 8.30 -4.33 10.24
N LEU A 124 7.20 -4.09 9.51
CA LEU A 124 6.28 -5.15 9.11
C LEU A 124 6.84 -6.00 7.95
N THR A 125 7.40 -5.36 6.94
CA THR A 125 7.84 -6.02 5.70
C THR A 125 9.32 -6.40 5.73
N GLY A 126 10.12 -5.74 6.58
CA GLY A 126 11.58 -5.83 6.52
C GLY A 126 12.17 -5.13 5.29
N PHE A 127 11.38 -4.35 4.57
CA PHE A 127 11.76 -3.63 3.37
C PHE A 127 11.49 -2.13 3.49
N ARG A 128 12.41 -1.34 2.94
CA ARG A 128 12.22 0.08 2.67
C ARG A 128 11.86 0.27 1.21
N TYR A 129 10.74 0.92 0.93
CA TYR A 129 10.31 1.23 -0.43
C TYR A 129 10.85 2.60 -0.86
N CYS A 130 11.16 2.76 -2.15
CA CYS A 130 11.54 4.05 -2.71
C CYS A 130 10.34 5.02 -2.69
N ASN A 131 10.54 6.19 -2.10
CA ASN A 131 9.53 7.25 -2.01
C ASN A 131 9.25 8.01 -3.31
N ILE A 132 9.97 7.71 -4.41
CA ILE A 132 9.73 8.35 -5.72
C ILE A 132 8.90 7.42 -6.61
N CYS A 133 9.30 6.15 -6.72
CA CYS A 133 8.60 5.20 -7.59
C CYS A 133 7.57 4.32 -6.87
N HIS A 134 7.60 4.27 -5.53
CA HIS A 134 6.76 3.41 -4.68
C HIS A 134 6.76 1.92 -5.07
N LYS A 135 7.79 1.47 -5.80
CA LYS A 135 7.88 0.12 -6.40
C LYS A 135 9.17 -0.60 -6.02
N GLN A 136 10.31 0.09 -6.05
CA GLN A 136 11.57 -0.53 -5.67
C GLN A 136 11.64 -0.70 -4.16
N ALA A 137 11.78 -1.95 -3.71
CA ALA A 137 12.04 -2.32 -2.33
C ALA A 137 13.54 -2.56 -2.07
N PHE A 138 13.98 -2.29 -0.85
CA PHE A 138 15.33 -2.55 -0.36
C PHE A 138 15.28 -3.24 1.00
N ARG A 139 16.03 -4.33 1.17
CA ARG A 139 16.00 -5.10 2.42
C ARG A 139 16.70 -4.34 3.55
N ILE A 140 16.00 -4.17 4.67
CA ILE A 140 16.54 -3.57 5.89
C ILE A 140 17.47 -4.60 6.53
N GLY A 141 18.78 -4.31 6.50
CA GLY A 141 19.83 -5.24 6.93
C GLY A 141 20.85 -5.58 5.83
N ASP A 142 20.62 -5.17 4.58
CA ASP A 142 21.66 -5.22 3.56
C ASP A 142 22.82 -4.28 3.93
N LYS A 143 24.06 -4.80 3.95
CA LYS A 143 25.30 -4.02 4.19
C LYS A 143 25.45 -2.87 3.19
N ASN A 144 24.93 -3.05 1.98
CA ASN A 144 25.02 -2.08 0.89
C ASN A 144 23.76 -1.22 0.74
N LEU A 145 22.80 -1.29 1.68
CA LEU A 145 21.51 -0.59 1.60
C LEU A 145 21.64 0.89 1.21
N GLN A 146 22.52 1.63 1.90
CA GLN A 146 22.73 3.05 1.64
C GLN A 146 23.26 3.32 0.23
N GLN A 147 24.12 2.45 -0.29
CA GLN A 147 24.67 2.60 -1.62
C GLN A 147 23.64 2.22 -2.70
N SER A 148 22.91 1.11 -2.50
CA SER A 148 21.89 0.64 -3.45
C SER A 148 20.74 1.65 -3.56
N MET A 149 20.27 2.20 -2.43
CA MET A 149 19.26 3.26 -2.41
C MET A 149 19.74 4.52 -3.13
N ARG A 150 20.94 5.04 -2.82
CA ARG A 150 21.47 6.24 -3.49
C ARG A 150 21.61 6.04 -5.00
N ASN A 151 22.11 4.88 -5.42
CA ASN A 151 22.25 4.53 -6.83
C ASN A 151 20.90 4.47 -7.54
N HIS A 152 19.88 3.88 -6.88
CA HIS A 152 18.53 3.84 -7.40
C HIS A 152 17.92 5.24 -7.47
N MET A 153 17.91 6.02 -6.39
CA MET A 153 17.28 7.34 -6.34
C MET A 153 17.82 8.29 -7.41
N LYS A 154 19.14 8.29 -7.66
CA LYS A 154 19.76 9.06 -8.74
C LYS A 154 19.19 8.71 -10.13
N LYS A 155 18.89 7.44 -10.38
CA LYS A 155 18.30 6.98 -11.64
C LYS A 155 16.79 7.23 -11.66
N CYS A 156 16.13 6.98 -10.54
CA CYS A 156 14.70 7.11 -10.34
C CYS A 156 14.25 8.56 -10.57
N GLN A 157 14.94 9.52 -9.98
CA GLN A 157 14.67 10.95 -10.15
C GLN A 157 14.87 11.41 -11.61
N LYS A 158 15.93 10.93 -12.28
CA LYS A 158 16.17 11.23 -13.70
C LYS A 158 15.09 10.69 -14.63
N ASN A 159 14.45 9.59 -14.24
CA ASN A 159 13.39 8.95 -15.00
C ASN A 159 11.99 9.31 -14.49
N ASP A 160 11.86 10.33 -13.63
CA ASP A 160 10.57 10.77 -13.09
C ASP A 160 9.79 9.64 -12.42
N GLY A 161 10.47 8.86 -11.57
CA GLY A 161 9.88 7.70 -10.88
C GLY A 161 9.64 6.47 -11.76
N LYS A 162 9.84 6.56 -13.08
CA LYS A 162 9.58 5.46 -14.00
C LYS A 162 10.72 4.45 -13.96
N ILE A 163 10.37 3.19 -13.69
CA ILE A 163 11.31 2.07 -13.78
C ILE A 163 11.51 1.72 -15.25
N VAL A 164 12.62 2.19 -15.82
CA VAL A 164 13.03 1.86 -17.19
C VAL A 164 13.69 0.48 -17.18
N LYS A 165 12.93 -0.57 -17.51
CA LYS A 165 13.51 -1.88 -17.84
C LYS A 165 14.18 -1.78 -19.21
N LYS A 166 15.51 -1.80 -19.24
CA LYS A 166 16.24 -1.95 -20.50
C LYS A 166 16.11 -3.40 -20.96
N VAL A 167 15.23 -3.65 -21.93
CA VAL A 167 15.22 -4.93 -22.65
C VAL A 167 16.46 -4.93 -23.54
N ILE A 168 17.45 -5.75 -23.21
CA ILE A 168 18.57 -6.00 -24.10
C ILE A 168 18.09 -7.07 -25.07
N LEU A 169 17.65 -6.63 -26.25
CA LEU A 169 17.44 -7.55 -27.37
C LEU A 169 18.82 -8.02 -27.83
N GLU A 170 19.05 -9.33 -27.77
CA GLU A 170 20.27 -9.91 -28.34
C GLU A 170 20.30 -9.57 -29.83
N LYS A 171 21.44 -9.04 -30.31
CA LYS A 171 21.63 -8.65 -31.72
C LYS A 171 21.49 -9.82 -32.70
N PHE A 172 21.57 -11.05 -32.19
CA PHE A 172 21.46 -12.27 -32.96
C PHE A 172 20.26 -13.07 -32.47
N ALA A 173 19.47 -13.57 -33.41
CA ALA A 173 18.48 -14.57 -33.08
C ALA A 173 19.20 -15.76 -32.44
N LYS A 174 18.87 -16.08 -31.19
CA LYS A 174 19.25 -17.38 -30.62
C LYS A 174 18.62 -18.45 -31.52
N PRO A 175 19.40 -19.45 -31.98
CA PRO A 175 18.78 -20.59 -32.62
C PRO A 175 17.74 -21.15 -31.65
N PHE A 176 16.55 -21.46 -32.15
CA PHE A 176 15.51 -22.06 -31.33
C PHE A 176 15.96 -23.49 -31.02
N VAL A 177 16.59 -23.67 -29.86
CA VAL A 177 17.11 -24.96 -29.40
C VAL A 177 16.45 -25.36 -28.08
N PRO A 178 15.19 -25.86 -28.12
CA PRO A 178 14.42 -26.18 -26.91
C PRO A 178 15.11 -27.18 -25.99
N HIS A 179 15.87 -28.11 -26.56
CA HIS A 179 16.57 -29.16 -25.83
C HIS A 179 17.81 -28.67 -25.04
N LEU A 180 18.35 -27.48 -25.33
CA LEU A 180 19.46 -26.88 -24.59
C LEU A 180 19.00 -25.83 -23.57
N LEU A 181 17.88 -25.16 -23.85
CA LEU A 181 17.47 -23.97 -23.10
C LEU A 181 16.46 -24.24 -21.98
N SER A 182 16.01 -25.49 -21.79
CA SER A 182 15.03 -25.88 -20.74
C SER A 182 13.79 -24.98 -20.66
N ASN A 183 13.45 -24.28 -21.75
CA ASN A 183 12.25 -23.48 -21.83
C ASN A 183 11.09 -24.43 -22.07
N LYS A 184 10.30 -24.70 -21.02
CA LYS A 184 9.02 -25.39 -21.18
C LYS A 184 8.08 -24.47 -21.97
N THR A 185 7.80 -24.83 -23.21
CA THR A 185 6.69 -24.28 -23.99
C THR A 185 5.43 -25.07 -23.64
N TYR A 186 4.40 -24.38 -23.13
CA TYR A 186 3.02 -24.89 -23.11
C TYR A 186 2.42 -24.81 -24.51
#